data_AF-H3JZX1-F1
#
_entry.id   AF-H3JZX1-F1
#
_cell.length_a   1.000
_cell.length_b   1.000
_cell.length_c   1.000
_cell.angle_alpha   90.00
_cell.angle_beta   90.00
_cell.angle_gamma   90.00
#
_symmetry.space_group_name_H-M   'P 1'
#
loop_
_entity.id
_entity.type
_entity.pdbx_description
1 polymer ?
#
loop_
_entity_poly.entity_id
_entity_poly.type
_entity_poly.pdbx_seq_one_letter_code
_entity_poly.pdbx_strand_id
1 'polypeptide(L)' 'MKLGLTPFHFWVPEVTQGISLTPGLILLTWQKLAPMSILYQISPSINLNILLTMAVLSILVGGWGGL' A
#
# COMPACT_ATOMS: atom_id res chain seq x y z
N MET A 1 7.27 -0.22 1.03
CA MET A 1 7.29 1.20 1.44
C MET A 1 6.34 2.06 0.62
N LYS A 2 6.61 2.37 -0.66
CA LYS A 2 5.78 3.31 -1.47
C LYS A 2 4.30 2.95 -1.59
N LEU A 3 3.96 1.66 -1.69
CA LEU A 3 2.56 1.22 -1.74
C LEU A 3 1.86 1.22 -0.37
N GLY A 4 2.58 1.38 0.74
CA GLY A 4 2.00 1.28 2.09
C GLY A 4 1.60 -0.14 2.51
N LEU A 5 2.22 -1.18 1.94
CA LEU A 5 1.99 -2.58 2.36
C LEU A 5 2.66 -2.86 3.72
N THR A 6 2.00 -3.65 4.59
CA THR A 6 2.54 -4.13 5.86
C THR A 6 3.87 -4.87 5.67
N PRO A 7 4.92 -4.63 6.49
CA PRO A 7 4.95 -3.84 7.73
C PRO A 7 5.19 -2.33 7.54
N PHE A 8 5.19 -1.83 6.30
CA PHE A 8 5.47 -0.43 5.98
C PHE A 8 4.20 0.41 5.80
N HIS A 9 3.07 0.00 6.40
CA HIS A 9 1.79 0.69 6.29
C HIS A 9 1.66 1.85 7.28
N PHE A 10 2.50 1.91 8.32
CA PHE A 10 2.32 2.81 9.44
C PHE A 10 2.17 4.26 9.04
N TRP A 11 2.94 4.78 8.08
CA TRP A 11 2.85 6.18 7.65
C TRP A 11 1.53 6.60 6.99
N VAL A 12 0.70 5.65 6.54
CA VAL A 12 -0.48 5.96 5.71
C VAL A 12 -1.56 6.68 6.52
N PRO A 13 -1.99 6.19 7.71
CA PRO A 13 -2.96 6.90 8.54
C PRO A 13 -2.49 8.29 8.99
N GLU A 14 -1.24 8.47 9.47
CA GLU A 14 -0.85 9.79 9.99
C GLU A 14 -0.70 10.82 8.85
N VAL A 15 -0.16 10.40 7.70
CA VAL A 15 -0.04 11.31 6.55
C VAL A 15 -1.40 11.67 5.98
N THR A 16 -2.33 10.72 5.88
CA THR A 16 -3.69 11.00 5.36
C THR A 16 -4.51 11.85 6.31
N GLN A 17 -4.34 11.70 7.62
CA GLN A 17 -4.98 12.54 8.63
C GLN A 17 -4.40 13.97 8.66
N GLY A 18 -3.11 14.13 8.34
CA GLY A 18 -2.41 15.41 8.39
C GLY A 18 -2.59 16.33 7.18
N ILE A 19 -3.26 15.88 6.11
CA ILE A 19 -3.44 16.63 4.85
C ILE A 19 -4.92 16.85 4.52
N SER A 20 -5.21 17.85 3.69
CA SER A 20 -6.58 18.08 3.21
C SER A 20 -7.07 16.97 2.27
N LEU A 21 -8.39 16.88 2.09
CA LEU A 21 -9.04 15.79 1.35
C LEU A 21 -8.53 15.62 -0.08
N THR A 22 -8.23 16.71 -0.79
CA THR A 22 -7.79 16.66 -2.19
C THR A 22 -6.38 16.04 -2.35
N PRO A 23 -5.33 16.48 -1.64
CA PRO A 23 -4.06 15.75 -1.53
C PRO A 23 -4.22 14.32 -1.03
N GLY A 24 -5.09 14.07 -0.05
CA GLY A 24 -5.37 12.73 0.47
C GLY A 24 -5.91 11.79 -0.61
N LEU A 25 -6.86 12.27 -1.42
CA LEU A 25 -7.41 11.52 -2.55
C LEU A 25 -6.32 11.21 -3.59
N ILE A 26 -5.48 12.18 -3.95
CA ILE A 26 -4.37 11.99 -4.90
C ILE A 26 -3.35 10.97 -4.35
N LEU A 27 -3.04 11.05 -3.05
CA LEU A 27 -2.10 10.14 -2.39
C LEU A 27 -2.62 8.69 -2.36
N LEU A 28 -3.92 8.50 -2.10
CA LEU A 28 -4.53 7.18 -2.01
C LEU A 28 -4.86 6.57 -3.39
N THR A 29 -4.97 7.37 -4.45
CA THR A 29 -5.31 6.90 -5.80
C THR A 29 -4.13 7.05 -6.78
N TRP A 30 -3.82 8.27 -7.18
CA TRP A 30 -2.88 8.57 -8.26
C TRP A 30 -1.46 8.09 -7.96
N GLN A 31 -0.98 8.26 -6.73
CA GLN A 31 0.36 7.84 -6.33
C GLN A 31 0.55 6.31 -6.32
N LYS A 32 -0.53 5.52 -6.38
CA LYS A 32 -0.45 4.05 -6.44
C LYS A 32 -0.22 3.52 -7.85
N LEU A 33 -0.51 4.30 -8.89
CA LEU A 33 -0.45 3.84 -10.28
C LEU A 33 0.97 3.48 -10.72
N ALA A 34 1.94 4.37 -10.50
CA ALA A 34 3.32 4.14 -10.95
C ALA A 34 4.01 2.95 -10.24
N PRO A 35 3.88 2.75 -8.92
CA PRO A 35 4.41 1.55 -8.29
C PRO A 35 3.72 0.25 -8.75
N MET A 36 2.41 0.29 -9.02
CA MET A 36 1.68 -0.88 -9.53
C MET A 36 2.09 -1.25 -10.95
N SER A 37 2.36 -0.26 -11.83
CA SER A 37 2.82 -0.55 -13.19
C SER A 37 4.19 -1.23 -13.20
N ILE A 38 5.09 -0.85 -12.29
CA ILE A 38 6.38 -1.54 -12.10
C ILE A 38 6.15 -2.98 -11.66
N LEU A 39 5.36 -3.21 -10.60
CA LEU A 39 5.06 -4.57 -10.13
C LEU A 39 4.44 -5.45 -11.21
N TYR A 40 3.59 -4.87 -12.07
CA TYR A 40 3.01 -5.58 -13.21
C TYR A 40 4.10 -6.02 -14.21
N GLN A 41 5.01 -5.12 -14.58
CA GLN A 41 6.09 -5.40 -15.53
C GLN A 41 7.05 -6.50 -15.06
N ILE A 42 7.36 -6.53 -13.75
CA ILE A 42 8.27 -7.54 -13.17
C ILE A 42 7.55 -8.71 -12.49
N SER A 43 6.23 -8.84 -12.66
CA SER A 43 5.42 -9.90 -12.05
C SER A 43 5.94 -11.33 -12.24
N PRO A 44 6.49 -11.77 -13.40
CA PRO A 44 6.93 -13.15 -13.55
C PRO A 44 8.20 -13.50 -12.75
N SER A 45 8.98 -12.50 -12.32
CA SER A 45 10.25 -12.71 -11.61
C SER A 45 10.22 -12.35 -10.13
N ILE A 46 9.05 -11.95 -9.60
CA ILE A 46 8.88 -11.64 -8.18
C ILE A 46 8.72 -12.93 -7.36
N ASN A 47 9.31 -12.95 -6.16
CA ASN A 47 9.10 -14.01 -5.19
C ASN A 47 7.65 -14.00 -4.66
N LEU A 48 6.85 -14.96 -5.13
CA LEU A 48 5.43 -15.10 -4.79
C LEU A 48 5.19 -15.31 -3.29
N ASN A 49 6.08 -16.04 -2.59
CA ASN A 49 5.94 -16.31 -1.15
C ASN A 49 5.98 -15.01 -0.34
N ILE A 50 6.91 -14.10 -0.70
CA ILE A 50 7.02 -12.79 -0.03
C ILE A 50 5.83 -11.91 -0.41
N LEU A 51 5.41 -11.91 -1.67
CA LEU A 51 4.27 -11.11 -2.11
C LEU A 51 2.97 -11.51 -1.39
N LEU A 52 2.69 -12.80 -1.29
CA LEU A 52 1.49 -13.33 -0.62
C LEU A 52 1.51 -13.09 0.89
N THR A 53 2.64 -13.28 1.55
CA THR A 53 2.76 -12.99 2.99
C THR A 53 2.51 -11.51 3.27
N MET A 54 3.09 -10.60 2.48
CA MET A 54 2.82 -9.16 2.56
C MET A 54 1.35 -8.82 2.30
N ALA A 55 0.71 -9.48 1.32
CA ALA A 55 -0.70 -9.27 1.00
C ALA A 55 -1.62 -9.72 2.15
N VAL A 56 -1.45 -10.92 2.68
CA VAL A 56 -2.25 -11.44 3.80
C VAL A 56 -2.06 -10.56 5.05
N LEU A 57 -0.83 -10.20 5.38
CA LEU A 57 -0.54 -9.29 6.49
C LEU A 57 -1.17 -7.91 6.30
N SER A 58 -1.22 -7.39 5.06
CA SER A 58 -1.89 -6.12 4.78
C SER A 58 -3.40 -6.18 4.98
N ILE A 59 -4.04 -7.30 4.63
CA ILE A 59 -5.47 -7.52 4.86
C ILE A 59 -5.75 -7.63 6.35
N LEU A 60 -4.95 -8.41 7.09
CA LEU A 60 -5.14 -8.57 8.54
C LEU A 60 -4.98 -7.25 9.28
N VAL A 61 -3.90 -6.50 9.01
CA VAL A 61 -3.64 -5.24 9.71
C VAL A 61 -4.62 -4.15 9.28
N GLY A 62 -4.96 -4.05 7.98
CA GLY A 62 -5.97 -3.10 7.51
C GLY A 62 -7.37 -3.42 8.04
N GLY A 63 -7.73 -4.70 8.09
CA GLY A 63 -9.00 -5.16 8.62
C GLY A 63 -9.14 -4.91 10.12
N TRP A 64 -8.09 -5.18 10.90
CA TRP A 64 -8.11 -4.94 12.35
C TRP A 64 -7.95 -3.45 12.70
N GLY A 65 -7.12 -2.71 11.96
CA GLY A 65 -6.87 -1.28 12.22
C GLY A 65 -8.01 -0.35 11.75
N GLY A 66 -8.96 -0.85 10.96
CA GLY A 66 -10.16 -0.13 10.56
C GLY A 66 -11.39 -0.39 11.44
N LEU A 67 -11.32 -1.40 12.33
CA LEU A 67 -12.32 -1.67 13.38
C LEU A 67 -12.04 -0.79 14.60
#